data_AF-A0A5M9QPV6-F1
#
_entry.id   AF-A0A5M9QPV6-F1
#
_cell.length_a   1.000
_cell.length_b   1.000
_cell.length_c   1.000
_cell.angle_alpha   90.00
_cell.angle_beta   90.00
_cell.angle_gamma   90.00
#
_symmetry.space_group_name_H-M   'P 1'
#
loop_
_entity.id
_entity.type
_entity.pdbx_description
1 polymer ?
#
loop_
_entity_poly.entity_id
_entity_poly.type
_entity_poly.pdbx_seq_one_letter_code
_entity_poly.pdbx_strand_id
1 'polypeptide(L)'
;MPNNAQALESSFDKNAKSVSEPEDSTENKVQNVSCSQAARRQDLGDKNGALQEQTWAHTRAYVTADSPQQSPFLAPKPTPETKKAQSPQTLRVVFLSVLYSGRSPKAPGTAGSALSVLLGLPILLYSAQTLFLLACLLGIIAVREIDKWEAYSKKHDEKWIVIDELVGVWLAMSILSYGNPSLWLTIDKSADIWLTMSTLWHEGHFAHIMLAFVLFRVFDIWKPSIIGRIDRKLKGGLGVVLDDVVAGIVAGAAGILVLFAYDVAAGIISARAY
;
A
#
# COMPACT_ATOMS: atom_id res chain seq x y z
N MET A 1 -6.38 37.86 46.92
CA MET A 1 -5.00 37.74 47.43
C MET A 1 -4.13 37.14 46.32
N PRO A 2 -3.43 37.95 45.51
CA PRO A 2 -2.39 37.51 44.58
C PRO A 2 -1.02 37.46 45.27
N ASN A 3 0.07 37.32 44.47
CA ASN A 3 1.52 37.46 44.78
C ASN A 3 2.28 36.17 45.19
N ASN A 4 3.45 35.79 44.64
CA ASN A 4 4.56 36.45 43.91
C ASN A 4 5.26 35.37 43.02
N ALA A 5 5.72 35.54 41.77
CA ALA A 5 6.55 36.55 41.11
C ALA A 5 8.01 36.64 41.64
N GLN A 6 8.93 36.07 40.84
CA GLN A 6 10.28 36.55 40.47
C GLN A 6 11.17 37.28 41.50
N ALA A 7 12.37 36.72 41.73
CA ALA A 7 13.70 37.36 41.80
C ALA A 7 14.69 36.23 42.20
N LEU A 8 15.92 36.08 41.69
CA LEU A 8 17.00 37.04 41.58
C LEU A 8 18.02 36.56 40.54
N GLU A 9 18.41 37.47 39.65
CA GLU A 9 19.69 37.48 38.95
C GLU A 9 20.84 37.82 39.92
N SER A 10 22.05 37.58 39.41
CA SER A 10 23.33 38.21 39.77
C SER A 10 24.11 37.57 40.92
N SER A 11 25.27 37.01 40.59
CA SER A 11 26.53 37.76 40.72
C SER A 11 27.75 36.87 40.47
N PHE A 12 28.69 37.39 39.65
CA PHE A 12 30.14 37.44 39.91
C PHE A 12 30.92 36.12 40.14
N ASP A 13 32.10 35.85 39.61
CA ASP A 13 33.05 36.54 38.72
C ASP A 13 34.29 35.63 38.59
N LYS A 14 35.17 35.92 37.61
CA LYS A 14 36.63 35.59 37.56
C LYS A 14 36.99 34.09 37.35
N ASN A 15 37.83 33.71 36.40
CA ASN A 15 39.21 34.19 36.21
C ASN A 15 39.81 33.69 34.88
N ALA A 16 40.85 34.38 34.44
CA ALA A 16 41.42 34.41 33.10
C ALA A 16 42.89 33.92 33.05
N LYS A 17 43.43 33.88 31.81
CA LYS A 17 44.87 33.81 31.39
C LYS A 17 45.55 32.44 31.52
N SER A 18 46.42 32.00 30.60
CA SER A 18 47.50 32.73 29.91
C SER A 18 47.91 32.14 28.54
N VAL A 19 48.56 33.00 27.74
CA VAL A 19 49.22 32.81 26.43
C VAL A 19 50.74 32.96 26.61
N SER A 20 51.58 32.18 25.90
CA SER A 20 52.90 32.62 25.35
C SER A 20 53.65 31.51 24.57
N GLU A 21 54.09 31.82 23.34
CA GLU A 21 55.15 31.20 22.49
C GLU A 21 56.55 31.82 22.79
N PRO A 22 57.66 31.65 22.01
CA PRO A 22 58.33 30.53 21.28
C PRO A 22 59.90 30.45 21.52
N GLU A 23 60.63 29.49 20.89
CA GLU A 23 62.05 29.52 20.33
C GLU A 23 62.60 28.08 20.12
N ASP A 24 62.99 27.62 18.91
CA ASP A 24 64.21 27.75 18.05
C ASP A 24 65.35 26.71 18.30
N SER A 25 65.75 26.03 17.21
CA SER A 25 67.10 25.57 16.84
C SER A 25 67.08 24.30 15.96
N THR A 26 67.52 24.42 14.70
CA THR A 26 68.66 23.66 14.10
C THR A 26 68.65 23.76 12.56
N GLU A 27 69.64 24.49 12.06
CA GLU A 27 69.98 24.69 10.66
C GLU A 27 71.27 23.89 10.34
N ASN A 28 71.25 22.97 9.38
CA ASN A 28 72.26 22.87 8.29
C ASN A 28 72.16 21.57 7.46
N LYS A 29 72.59 21.72 6.18
CA LYS A 29 73.10 20.68 5.25
C LYS A 29 72.16 20.15 4.17
N VAL A 30 71.70 21.00 3.24
CA VAL A 30 71.28 20.53 1.89
C VAL A 30 71.60 21.55 0.79
N GLN A 31 72.86 21.67 0.39
CA GLN A 31 73.22 22.28 -0.88
C GLN A 31 74.43 21.51 -1.44
N ASN A 32 74.15 20.49 -2.29
CA ASN A 32 75.05 19.94 -3.33
C ASN A 32 74.53 18.65 -4.01
N VAL A 33 73.21 18.47 -4.18
CA VAL A 33 72.63 17.29 -4.87
C VAL A 33 71.75 17.66 -6.08
N SER A 34 71.43 18.94 -6.29
CA SER A 34 70.44 19.36 -7.29
C SER A 34 70.90 19.18 -8.76
N CYS A 35 72.19 19.33 -9.05
CA CYS A 35 72.68 19.39 -10.44
C CYS A 35 72.72 18.02 -11.15
N SER A 36 72.85 16.89 -10.43
CA SER A 36 72.94 15.56 -11.07
C SER A 36 71.58 14.88 -11.30
N GLN A 37 70.53 15.31 -10.59
CA GLN A 37 69.19 14.72 -10.71
C GLN A 37 68.36 15.36 -11.84
N ALA A 38 68.62 16.63 -12.17
CA ALA A 38 67.90 17.34 -13.24
C ALA A 38 68.20 16.74 -14.63
N ALA A 39 69.48 16.50 -14.95
CA ALA A 39 69.88 15.91 -16.23
C ALA A 39 69.38 14.47 -16.40
N ARG A 40 69.30 13.69 -15.32
CA ARG A 40 68.78 12.31 -15.35
C ARG A 40 67.26 12.25 -15.54
N ARG A 41 66.52 13.29 -15.12
CA ARG A 41 65.06 13.39 -15.34
C ARG A 41 64.70 13.77 -16.78
N GLN A 42 65.54 14.53 -17.48
CA GLN A 42 65.30 14.87 -18.89
C GLN A 42 65.50 13.67 -19.82
N ASP A 43 66.57 12.88 -19.64
CA ASP A 43 66.84 11.67 -20.46
C ASP A 43 65.75 10.58 -20.30
N LEU A 44 65.16 10.45 -19.10
CA LEU A 44 64.02 9.54 -18.88
C LEU A 44 62.71 10.08 -19.49
N GLY A 45 62.54 11.40 -19.56
CA GLY A 45 61.37 12.04 -20.18
C GLY A 45 61.32 11.82 -21.69
N ASP A 46 62.46 12.00 -22.37
CA ASP A 46 62.55 11.85 -23.83
C ASP A 46 62.34 10.39 -24.28
N LYS A 47 62.85 9.43 -23.51
CA LYS A 47 62.64 7.99 -23.76
C LYS A 47 61.20 7.56 -23.53
N ASN A 48 60.54 8.09 -22.50
CA ASN A 48 59.13 7.79 -22.22
C ASN A 48 58.19 8.44 -23.25
N GLY A 49 58.53 9.64 -23.75
CA GLY A 49 57.80 10.32 -24.81
C GLY A 49 57.83 9.55 -26.14
N ALA A 50 59.01 9.07 -26.56
CA ALA A 50 59.16 8.27 -27.79
C ALA A 50 58.42 6.92 -27.71
N LEU A 51 58.42 6.28 -26.54
CA LEU A 51 57.65 5.05 -26.30
C LEU A 51 56.14 5.32 -26.31
N GLN A 52 55.68 6.42 -25.72
CA GLN A 52 54.26 6.79 -25.76
C GLN A 52 53.79 7.06 -27.19
N GLU A 53 54.53 7.80 -28.01
CA GLU A 53 54.13 8.06 -29.40
C GLU A 53 54.01 6.78 -30.25
N GLN A 54 54.94 5.81 -30.10
CA GLN A 54 54.82 4.51 -30.77
C GLN A 54 53.60 3.71 -30.27
N THR A 55 53.31 3.79 -28.97
CA THR A 55 52.16 3.09 -28.36
C THR A 55 50.83 3.71 -28.79
N TRP A 56 50.76 5.04 -28.90
CA TRP A 56 49.57 5.77 -29.38
C TRP A 56 49.36 5.63 -30.89
N ALA A 57 50.44 5.46 -31.67
CA ALA A 57 50.37 5.16 -33.10
C ALA A 57 49.82 3.75 -33.35
N HIS A 58 50.32 2.74 -32.63
CA HIS A 58 49.76 1.38 -32.67
C HIS A 58 48.30 1.34 -32.20
N THR A 59 47.96 2.06 -31.12
CA THR A 59 46.58 2.09 -30.59
C THR A 59 45.60 2.77 -31.56
N ARG A 60 46.01 3.85 -32.25
CA ARG A 60 45.16 4.49 -33.29
C ARG A 60 44.99 3.63 -34.55
N ALA A 61 46.00 2.84 -34.93
CA ALA A 61 45.89 1.92 -36.06
C ALA A 61 44.87 0.79 -35.81
N TYR A 62 44.71 0.33 -34.56
CA TYR A 62 43.68 -0.64 -34.19
C TYR A 62 42.26 -0.05 -34.11
N VAL A 63 42.13 1.25 -33.89
CA VAL A 63 40.82 1.92 -33.73
C VAL A 63 40.19 2.33 -35.07
N THR A 64 40.94 2.23 -36.18
CA THR A 64 40.47 2.63 -37.53
C THR A 64 40.41 1.48 -38.54
N ALA A 65 40.71 0.24 -38.12
CA ALA A 65 40.48 -0.94 -38.94
C ALA A 65 39.04 -1.44 -38.74
N ASP A 66 38.36 -1.75 -39.86
CA ASP A 66 37.01 -2.30 -39.92
C ASP A 66 36.76 -3.43 -38.90
N SER A 67 35.52 -3.47 -38.41
CA SER A 67 35.03 -4.35 -37.35
C SER A 67 35.51 -5.80 -37.45
N PRO A 68 36.19 -6.36 -36.43
CA PRO A 68 36.36 -7.80 -36.34
C PRO A 68 35.00 -8.44 -36.03
N GLN A 69 34.51 -9.28 -36.94
CA GLN A 69 33.37 -10.15 -36.68
C GLN A 69 33.60 -10.92 -35.37
N GLN A 70 32.68 -10.77 -34.42
CA GLN A 70 32.67 -11.54 -33.18
C GLN A 70 32.59 -13.04 -33.50
N SER A 71 33.58 -13.81 -33.06
CA SER A 71 33.61 -15.26 -33.12
C SER A 71 32.38 -15.88 -32.41
N PRO A 72 31.70 -16.91 -32.98
CA PRO A 72 30.48 -17.50 -32.41
C PRO A 72 30.66 -18.21 -31.05
N PHE A 73 31.88 -18.29 -30.54
CA PHE A 73 32.27 -19.16 -29.42
C PHE A 73 32.32 -18.43 -28.06
N LEU A 74 32.08 -17.12 -28.01
CA LEU A 74 32.03 -16.33 -26.77
C LEU A 74 30.60 -15.84 -26.46
N ALA A 75 29.60 -16.69 -26.66
CA ALA A 75 28.30 -16.45 -26.06
C ALA A 75 28.45 -16.46 -24.52
N PRO A 76 27.99 -15.42 -23.80
CA PRO A 76 27.95 -15.46 -22.34
C PRO A 76 27.16 -16.71 -21.91
N LYS A 77 27.76 -17.57 -21.09
CA LYS A 77 27.07 -18.70 -20.47
C LYS A 77 25.78 -18.15 -19.82
N PRO A 78 24.59 -18.70 -20.11
CA PRO A 78 23.37 -18.22 -19.48
C PRO A 78 23.56 -18.36 -17.98
N THR A 79 23.65 -17.20 -17.32
CA THR A 79 23.61 -17.14 -15.87
C THR A 79 22.28 -17.76 -15.49
N PRO A 80 22.22 -18.75 -14.58
CA PRO A 80 20.93 -19.25 -14.14
C PRO A 80 20.14 -18.05 -13.64
N GLU A 81 18.99 -17.79 -14.26
CA GLU A 81 18.04 -16.79 -13.77
C GLU A 81 17.77 -17.15 -12.31
N THR A 82 18.44 -16.45 -11.40
CA THR A 82 18.02 -16.40 -10.02
C THR A 82 16.62 -15.84 -10.08
N LYS A 83 15.62 -16.69 -9.87
CA LYS A 83 14.22 -16.29 -9.76
C LYS A 83 14.18 -15.06 -8.87
N LYS A 84 14.05 -13.87 -9.48
CA LYS A 84 13.82 -12.63 -8.74
C LYS A 84 12.69 -12.95 -7.79
N ALA A 85 12.87 -12.69 -6.50
CA ALA A 85 11.88 -12.92 -5.47
C ALA A 85 10.48 -12.46 -5.95
N GLN A 86 9.67 -13.40 -6.43
CA GLN A 86 8.32 -13.18 -6.97
C GLN A 86 7.30 -12.88 -5.84
N SER A 87 7.75 -12.78 -4.59
CA SER A 87 6.93 -12.83 -3.39
C SER A 87 6.18 -11.54 -3.03
N PRO A 88 6.66 -10.30 -3.28
CA PRO A 88 5.90 -9.11 -2.86
C PRO A 88 4.70 -8.80 -3.76
N GLN A 89 4.81 -9.07 -5.07
CA GLN A 89 3.80 -8.67 -6.05
C GLN A 89 2.63 -9.65 -6.11
N THR A 90 2.91 -10.95 -6.00
CA THR A 90 1.88 -12.00 -6.03
C THR A 90 0.89 -11.82 -4.88
N LEU A 91 1.38 -11.54 -3.67
CA LEU A 91 0.53 -11.29 -2.50
C LEU A 91 -0.36 -10.05 -2.68
N ARG A 92 0.19 -8.97 -3.26
CA ARG A 92 -0.60 -7.77 -3.55
C ARG A 92 -1.70 -8.06 -4.56
N VAL A 93 -1.41 -8.81 -5.63
CA VAL A 93 -2.42 -9.20 -6.62
C VAL A 93 -3.50 -10.06 -5.95
N VAL A 94 -3.12 -11.05 -5.14
CA VAL A 94 -4.07 -11.88 -4.37
C VAL A 94 -4.98 -11.01 -3.49
N PHE A 95 -4.40 -10.04 -2.78
CA PHE A 95 -5.14 -9.14 -1.91
C PHE A 95 -6.09 -8.23 -2.69
N LEU A 96 -5.58 -7.47 -3.67
CA LEU A 96 -6.37 -6.51 -4.46
C LEU A 96 -7.45 -7.19 -5.31
N SER A 97 -7.21 -8.43 -5.75
CA SER A 97 -8.19 -9.21 -6.51
C SER A 97 -9.14 -10.03 -5.65
N VAL A 98 -9.06 -9.93 -4.31
CA VAL A 98 -9.78 -10.77 -3.35
C VAL A 98 -9.65 -12.25 -3.72
N LEU A 99 -8.47 -12.82 -3.44
CA LEU A 99 -8.15 -14.22 -3.73
C LEU A 99 -8.33 -14.61 -5.22
N TYR A 100 -7.94 -13.73 -6.14
CA TYR A 100 -8.08 -13.90 -7.59
C TYR A 100 -9.50 -13.89 -8.15
N SER A 101 -10.52 -13.66 -7.33
CA SER A 101 -11.91 -13.55 -7.83
C SER A 101 -12.08 -12.42 -8.85
N GLY A 102 -11.40 -11.29 -8.63
CA GLY A 102 -11.34 -10.17 -9.57
C GLY A 102 -10.65 -10.48 -10.90
N ARG A 103 -9.98 -11.63 -11.06
CA ARG A 103 -9.42 -12.08 -12.36
C ARG A 103 -10.41 -12.91 -13.17
N SER A 104 -11.66 -13.04 -12.72
CA SER A 104 -12.71 -13.76 -13.43
C SER A 104 -12.95 -13.19 -14.85
N PRO A 105 -13.05 -14.06 -15.89
CA PRO A 105 -13.04 -13.63 -17.30
C PRO A 105 -14.31 -12.90 -17.77
N LYS A 106 -15.45 -13.06 -17.09
CA LYS A 106 -16.74 -12.51 -17.54
C LYS A 106 -17.24 -11.34 -16.70
N ALA A 107 -17.05 -11.39 -15.39
CA ALA A 107 -17.56 -10.40 -14.46
C ALA A 107 -16.66 -10.36 -13.21
N PRO A 108 -15.54 -9.62 -13.26
CA PRO A 108 -14.58 -9.59 -12.15
C PRO A 108 -15.22 -9.07 -10.86
N GLY A 109 -16.04 -8.01 -10.94
CA GLY A 109 -16.75 -7.48 -9.78
C GLY A 109 -17.82 -8.40 -9.22
N THR A 110 -18.62 -9.05 -10.06
CA THR A 110 -19.61 -10.03 -9.57
C THR A 110 -18.93 -11.20 -8.85
N ALA A 111 -17.80 -11.69 -9.36
CA ALA A 111 -17.03 -12.72 -8.68
C ALA A 111 -16.43 -12.22 -7.36
N GLY A 112 -15.89 -10.99 -7.35
CA GLY A 112 -15.33 -10.33 -6.16
C GLY A 112 -16.36 -10.14 -5.05
N SER A 113 -17.48 -9.48 -5.37
CA SER A 113 -18.57 -9.24 -4.42
C SER A 113 -19.23 -10.54 -3.92
N ALA A 114 -19.41 -11.55 -4.77
CA ALA A 114 -19.93 -12.86 -4.33
C ALA A 114 -18.96 -13.57 -3.36
N LEU A 115 -17.66 -13.56 -3.66
CA LEU A 115 -16.65 -14.11 -2.74
C LEU A 115 -16.60 -13.30 -1.43
N SER A 116 -16.82 -12.00 -1.50
CA SER A 116 -16.85 -11.13 -0.32
C SER A 116 -17.99 -11.48 0.62
N VAL A 117 -19.19 -11.82 0.10
CA VAL A 117 -20.27 -12.39 0.92
C VAL A 117 -19.80 -13.69 1.57
N LEU A 118 -19.25 -14.63 0.79
CA LEU A 118 -18.79 -15.93 1.30
C LEU A 118 -17.76 -15.78 2.43
N LEU A 119 -16.79 -14.88 2.29
CA LEU A 119 -15.76 -14.60 3.30
C LEU A 119 -16.31 -13.83 4.51
N GLY A 120 -17.30 -12.95 4.29
CA GLY A 120 -17.90 -12.14 5.33
C GLY A 120 -18.87 -12.92 6.23
N LEU A 121 -19.55 -13.95 5.69
CA LEU A 121 -20.50 -14.78 6.43
C LEU A 121 -19.96 -15.31 7.76
N PRO A 122 -18.87 -16.10 7.83
CA PRO A 122 -18.39 -16.64 9.11
C PRO A 122 -18.03 -15.56 10.14
N ILE A 123 -17.54 -14.41 9.67
CA ILE A 123 -17.17 -13.27 10.51
C ILE A 123 -18.43 -12.55 11.02
N LEU A 124 -19.44 -12.39 10.17
CA LEU A 124 -20.74 -11.85 10.52
C LEU A 124 -21.43 -12.71 11.60
N LEU A 125 -21.38 -14.04 11.44
CA LEU A 125 -21.90 -15.00 12.41
C LEU A 125 -21.17 -14.90 13.76
N TYR A 126 -19.88 -14.55 13.74
CA TYR A 126 -19.13 -14.31 14.97
C TYR A 126 -19.51 -12.98 15.63
N SER A 127 -19.49 -11.89 14.87
CA SER A 127 -19.91 -10.55 15.31
C SER A 127 -19.98 -9.56 14.14
N ALA A 128 -21.10 -8.87 14.01
CA ALA A 128 -21.28 -7.77 13.07
C ALA A 128 -20.28 -6.62 13.32
N GLN A 129 -19.95 -6.33 14.58
CA GLN A 129 -18.96 -5.32 14.95
C GLN A 129 -17.56 -5.71 14.49
N THR A 130 -17.19 -6.98 14.62
CA THR A 130 -15.91 -7.49 14.09
C THR A 130 -15.84 -7.33 12.58
N LEU A 131 -16.92 -7.67 11.86
CA LEU A 131 -16.97 -7.49 10.41
C LEU A 131 -16.84 -6.00 10.03
N PHE A 132 -17.55 -5.10 10.73
CA PHE A 132 -17.49 -3.66 10.50
C PHE A 132 -16.07 -3.11 10.68
N LEU A 133 -15.43 -3.42 11.82
CA LEU A 133 -14.07 -2.97 12.12
C LEU A 133 -13.06 -3.52 11.12
N LEU A 134 -13.22 -4.78 10.71
CA LEU A 134 -12.35 -5.39 9.73
C LEU A 134 -12.54 -4.77 8.34
N ALA A 135 -13.76 -4.45 7.93
CA ALA A 135 -14.03 -3.73 6.69
C ALA A 135 -13.32 -2.36 6.67
N CYS A 136 -13.44 -1.60 7.77
CA CYS A 136 -12.73 -0.32 7.92
C CYS A 136 -11.20 -0.48 7.85
N LEU A 137 -10.65 -1.48 8.55
CA LEU A 137 -9.21 -1.76 8.53
C LEU A 137 -8.72 -2.14 7.12
N LEU A 138 -9.44 -3.05 6.45
CA LEU A 138 -9.11 -3.48 5.10
C LEU A 138 -9.25 -2.35 4.09
N GLY A 139 -10.25 -1.48 4.22
CA GLY A 139 -10.40 -0.28 3.39
C GLY A 139 -9.19 0.67 3.52
N ILE A 140 -8.73 0.94 4.75
CA ILE A 140 -7.54 1.78 4.98
C ILE A 140 -6.28 1.16 4.37
N ILE A 141 -6.11 -0.17 4.50
CA ILE A 141 -4.98 -0.89 3.89
C ILE A 141 -5.10 -0.87 2.36
N ALA A 142 -6.31 -1.06 1.82
CA ALA A 142 -6.58 -1.10 0.39
C ALA A 142 -6.18 0.20 -0.29
N VAL A 143 -6.50 1.37 0.28
CA VAL A 143 -6.08 2.68 -0.26
C VAL A 143 -4.57 2.70 -0.52
N ARG A 144 -3.77 2.32 0.49
CA ARG A 144 -2.31 2.31 0.39
C ARG A 144 -1.79 1.29 -0.62
N GLU A 145 -2.43 0.12 -0.73
CA GLU A 145 -2.00 -0.92 -1.66
C GLU A 145 -2.39 -0.62 -3.11
N ILE A 146 -3.52 0.05 -3.34
CA ILE A 146 -3.94 0.53 -4.65
C ILE A 146 -2.98 1.63 -5.12
N ASP A 147 -2.67 2.63 -4.29
CA ASP A 147 -1.75 3.72 -4.66
C ASP A 147 -0.37 3.17 -5.06
N LYS A 148 0.15 2.20 -4.30
CA LYS A 148 1.42 1.52 -4.63
C LYS A 148 1.33 0.72 -5.92
N TRP A 149 0.18 0.15 -6.24
CA TRP A 149 -0.04 -0.59 -7.47
C TRP A 149 -0.10 0.34 -8.68
N GLU A 150 -0.87 1.42 -8.60
CA GLU A 150 -0.98 2.40 -9.69
C GLU A 150 0.36 3.06 -10.01
N ALA A 151 1.14 3.41 -8.98
CA ALA A 151 2.49 3.95 -9.15
C ALA A 151 3.43 2.98 -9.88
N TYR A 152 3.24 1.67 -9.69
CA TYR A 152 4.03 0.63 -10.35
C TYR A 152 3.56 0.36 -11.79
N SER A 153 2.26 0.14 -11.97
CA SER A 153 1.68 -0.29 -13.24
C SER A 153 1.57 0.83 -14.27
N LYS A 154 1.64 2.11 -13.84
CA LYS A 154 1.42 3.31 -14.68
C LYS A 154 0.09 3.29 -15.46
N LYS A 155 -0.81 2.39 -15.09
CA LYS A 155 -2.16 2.22 -15.61
C LYS A 155 -3.11 2.54 -14.47
N HIS A 156 -4.04 3.43 -14.74
CA HIS A 156 -5.12 3.76 -13.82
C HIS A 156 -6.31 2.86 -14.10
N ASP A 157 -7.08 2.56 -13.04
CA ASP A 157 -8.39 1.91 -13.14
C ASP A 157 -8.36 0.50 -13.76
N GLU A 158 -7.73 -0.44 -13.06
CA GLU A 158 -7.74 -1.84 -13.47
C GLU A 158 -8.95 -2.58 -12.86
N LYS A 159 -9.89 -2.98 -13.72
CA LYS A 159 -11.16 -3.68 -13.36
C LYS A 159 -11.03 -4.96 -12.53
N TRP A 160 -9.82 -5.50 -12.34
CA TRP A 160 -9.62 -6.71 -11.54
C TRP A 160 -9.37 -6.41 -10.07
N ILE A 161 -9.10 -5.14 -9.72
CA ILE A 161 -9.04 -4.67 -8.34
C ILE A 161 -10.49 -4.61 -7.86
N VAL A 162 -10.82 -5.46 -6.88
CA VAL A 162 -12.19 -5.65 -6.34
C VAL A 162 -12.20 -5.67 -4.81
N ILE A 163 -11.13 -5.18 -4.20
CA ILE A 163 -10.98 -5.11 -2.73
C ILE A 163 -11.87 -4.03 -2.12
N ASP A 164 -12.12 -2.96 -2.86
CA ASP A 164 -13.15 -1.95 -2.64
C ASP A 164 -14.54 -2.60 -2.58
N GLU A 165 -14.86 -3.50 -3.52
CA GLU A 165 -16.15 -4.21 -3.51
C GLU A 165 -16.32 -5.07 -2.26
N LEU A 166 -15.23 -5.70 -1.78
CA LEU A 166 -15.23 -6.46 -0.53
C LEU A 166 -15.56 -5.57 0.67
N VAL A 167 -14.91 -4.42 0.75
CA VAL A 167 -15.09 -3.46 1.84
C VAL A 167 -16.53 -2.96 1.85
N GLY A 168 -17.07 -2.58 0.69
CA GLY A 168 -18.45 -2.12 0.54
C GLY A 168 -19.48 -3.18 0.95
N VAL A 169 -19.33 -4.43 0.49
CA VAL A 169 -20.22 -5.55 0.86
C VAL A 169 -20.17 -5.81 2.37
N TRP A 170 -18.99 -5.82 2.98
CA TRP A 170 -18.84 -6.07 4.42
C TRP A 170 -19.45 -4.96 5.28
N LEU A 171 -19.33 -3.70 4.85
CA LEU A 171 -20.00 -2.57 5.49
C LEU A 171 -21.52 -2.70 5.39
N ALA A 172 -22.05 -3.02 4.20
CA ALA A 172 -23.48 -3.20 4.02
C ALA A 172 -24.05 -4.31 4.92
N MET A 173 -23.39 -5.48 4.96
CA MET A 173 -23.81 -6.60 5.81
C MET A 173 -23.73 -6.28 7.30
N SER A 174 -22.63 -5.67 7.75
CA SER A 174 -22.44 -5.36 9.18
C SER A 174 -23.41 -4.31 9.69
N ILE A 175 -23.66 -3.24 8.91
CA ILE A 175 -24.60 -2.18 9.28
C ILE A 175 -26.02 -2.74 9.34
N LEU A 176 -26.44 -3.47 8.30
CA LEU A 176 -27.78 -4.07 8.26
C LEU A 176 -28.01 -5.01 9.43
N SER A 177 -27.01 -5.82 9.75
CA SER A 177 -27.09 -6.78 10.86
C SER A 177 -27.08 -6.12 12.23
N TYR A 178 -26.34 -5.03 12.42
CA TYR A 178 -26.31 -4.32 13.69
C TYR A 178 -27.62 -3.55 13.95
N GLY A 179 -28.18 -2.92 12.91
CA GLY A 179 -29.35 -2.06 13.02
C GLY A 179 -30.70 -2.79 13.12
N ASN A 180 -30.73 -4.10 12.94
CA ASN A 180 -31.95 -4.89 13.07
C ASN A 180 -31.90 -5.82 14.31
N PRO A 181 -32.65 -5.51 15.39
CA PRO A 181 -32.72 -6.34 16.58
C PRO A 181 -33.30 -7.75 16.33
N SER A 182 -34.12 -7.92 15.29
CA SER A 182 -34.65 -9.21 14.83
C SER A 182 -33.56 -10.05 14.14
N LEU A 183 -32.51 -9.40 13.64
CA LEU A 183 -31.30 -10.02 13.10
C LEU A 183 -30.17 -10.10 14.13
N TRP A 184 -30.42 -9.81 15.40
CA TRP A 184 -29.54 -10.30 16.45
C TRP A 184 -29.66 -11.81 16.42
N LEU A 185 -28.83 -12.41 15.57
CA LEU A 185 -28.60 -13.82 15.48
C LEU A 185 -28.32 -14.29 16.90
N THR A 186 -29.36 -14.80 17.54
CA THR A 186 -29.27 -15.55 18.80
C THR A 186 -28.65 -16.90 18.44
N ILE A 187 -27.48 -16.87 17.78
CA ILE A 187 -26.63 -18.03 17.63
C ILE A 187 -26.08 -18.21 19.03
N ASP A 188 -26.66 -19.17 19.73
CA ASP A 188 -25.97 -19.76 20.86
C ASP A 188 -24.60 -20.22 20.35
N LYS A 189 -23.54 -19.60 20.85
CA LYS A 189 -22.16 -19.91 20.44
C LYS A 189 -21.76 -21.35 20.78
N SER A 190 -22.56 -22.04 21.57
CA SER A 190 -22.43 -23.46 21.88
C SER A 190 -23.25 -24.39 20.97
N ALA A 191 -24.05 -23.84 20.04
CA ALA A 191 -24.86 -24.62 19.11
C ALA A 191 -24.05 -25.25 17.98
N ASP A 192 -24.43 -26.47 17.60
CA ASP A 192 -23.89 -27.16 16.44
C ASP A 192 -24.08 -26.35 15.14
N ILE A 193 -23.14 -26.52 14.21
CA ILE A 193 -23.15 -25.86 12.89
C ILE A 193 -24.50 -26.07 12.16
N TRP A 194 -25.11 -27.25 12.34
CA TRP A 194 -26.41 -27.59 11.76
C TRP A 194 -27.54 -26.74 12.30
N LEU A 195 -27.56 -26.47 13.61
CA LEU A 195 -28.58 -25.62 14.21
C LEU A 195 -28.40 -24.17 13.75
N THR A 196 -27.16 -23.69 13.67
CA THR A 196 -26.85 -22.36 13.16
C THR A 196 -27.32 -22.19 11.71
N MET A 197 -27.05 -23.18 10.83
CA MET A 197 -27.51 -23.14 9.44
C MET A 197 -29.04 -23.25 9.32
N SER A 198 -29.67 -24.05 10.17
CA SER A 198 -31.14 -24.17 10.25
C SER A 198 -31.79 -22.84 10.62
N THR A 199 -31.30 -22.18 11.68
CA THR A 199 -31.81 -20.86 12.11
C THR A 199 -31.62 -19.82 11.01
N LEU A 200 -30.45 -19.80 10.35
CA LEU A 200 -30.22 -18.90 9.20
C LEU A 200 -31.27 -19.08 8.09
N TRP A 201 -31.68 -20.33 7.84
CA TRP A 201 -32.65 -20.69 6.80
C TRP A 201 -34.09 -20.32 7.17
N HIS A 202 -34.52 -20.66 8.38
CA HIS A 202 -35.92 -20.53 8.78
C HIS A 202 -36.32 -19.12 9.22
N GLU A 203 -35.40 -18.35 9.82
CA GLU A 203 -35.68 -17.00 10.34
C GLU A 203 -35.43 -15.90 9.30
N GLY A 204 -35.23 -16.27 8.03
CA GLY A 204 -35.04 -15.31 6.94
C GLY A 204 -33.71 -14.55 7.00
N HIS A 205 -32.74 -14.95 7.82
CA HIS A 205 -31.43 -14.28 7.91
C HIS A 205 -30.69 -14.29 6.55
N PHE A 206 -30.82 -15.36 5.76
CA PHE A 206 -30.29 -15.37 4.38
C PHE A 206 -30.92 -14.27 3.51
N ALA A 207 -32.22 -14.00 3.65
CA ALA A 207 -32.88 -12.93 2.89
C ALA A 207 -32.30 -11.55 3.23
N HIS A 208 -31.87 -11.33 4.47
CA HIS A 208 -31.22 -10.10 4.90
C HIS A 208 -29.82 -9.95 4.30
N ILE A 209 -29.03 -11.02 4.30
CA ILE A 209 -27.70 -11.01 3.65
C ILE A 209 -27.85 -10.75 2.14
N MET A 210 -28.83 -11.39 1.50
CA MET A 210 -29.15 -11.15 0.09
C MET A 210 -29.64 -9.71 -0.14
N LEU A 211 -30.46 -9.17 0.76
CA LEU A 211 -30.92 -7.78 0.71
C LEU A 211 -29.74 -6.80 0.79
N ALA A 212 -28.81 -6.99 1.74
CA ALA A 212 -27.59 -6.18 1.82
C ALA A 212 -26.76 -6.26 0.54
N PHE A 213 -26.55 -7.46 0.00
CA PHE A 213 -25.81 -7.67 -1.24
C PHE A 213 -26.48 -6.99 -2.43
N VAL A 214 -27.79 -7.18 -2.62
CA VAL A 214 -28.55 -6.58 -3.73
C VAL A 214 -28.56 -5.07 -3.62
N LEU A 215 -28.84 -4.51 -2.43
CA LEU A 215 -28.81 -3.06 -2.22
C LEU A 215 -27.43 -2.48 -2.51
N PHE A 216 -26.36 -3.11 -2.01
CA PHE A 216 -24.99 -2.69 -2.31
C PHE A 216 -24.74 -2.67 -3.82
N ARG A 217 -25.07 -3.74 -4.55
CA ARG A 217 -24.89 -3.78 -6.01
C ARG A 217 -25.73 -2.73 -6.73
N VAL A 218 -26.94 -2.44 -6.25
CA VAL A 218 -27.77 -1.36 -6.81
C VAL A 218 -27.07 -0.01 -6.62
N PHE A 219 -26.55 0.29 -5.43
CA PHE A 219 -25.88 1.58 -5.18
C PHE A 219 -24.50 1.70 -5.86
N ASP A 220 -23.73 0.62 -5.91
CA ASP A 220 -22.46 0.53 -6.63
C ASP A 220 -22.64 0.68 -8.16
N ILE A 221 -23.69 0.06 -8.75
CA ILE A 221 -23.95 0.17 -10.20
C ILE A 221 -24.64 1.48 -10.57
N TRP A 222 -25.65 1.90 -9.79
CA TRP A 222 -26.53 3.01 -10.17
C TRP A 222 -25.89 4.38 -10.02
N LYS A 223 -24.82 4.50 -9.20
CA LYS A 223 -24.01 5.72 -8.97
C LYS A 223 -24.76 7.02 -9.31
N PRO A 224 -25.72 7.49 -8.49
CA PRO A 224 -26.30 8.81 -8.71
C PRO A 224 -25.15 9.81 -8.55
N SER A 225 -24.72 10.39 -9.67
CA SER A 225 -23.47 11.14 -9.89
C SER A 225 -23.33 12.46 -9.11
N ILE A 226 -23.69 12.47 -7.84
CA ILE A 226 -23.52 13.59 -6.91
C ILE A 226 -22.09 13.56 -6.34
N ILE A 227 -21.52 12.37 -6.09
CA ILE A 227 -20.14 12.20 -5.59
C ILE A 227 -19.10 12.39 -6.69
N GLY A 228 -19.32 11.89 -7.92
CA GLY A 228 -18.41 12.12 -9.05
C GLY A 228 -18.15 13.59 -9.43
N ARG A 229 -18.98 14.53 -8.94
CA ARG A 229 -18.74 15.99 -9.08
C ARG A 229 -17.85 16.57 -7.98
N ILE A 230 -17.92 16.02 -6.77
CA ILE A 230 -17.06 16.40 -5.64
C ILE A 230 -15.68 15.70 -5.75
N ASP A 231 -15.66 14.53 -6.41
CA ASP A 231 -14.55 13.57 -6.44
C ASP A 231 -13.47 13.82 -7.52
N ARG A 232 -13.58 14.86 -8.37
CA ARG A 232 -12.47 15.19 -9.29
C ARG A 232 -11.16 15.58 -8.58
N LYS A 233 -11.16 15.69 -7.24
CA LYS A 233 -9.99 16.01 -6.42
C LYS A 233 -9.35 14.80 -5.72
N LEU A 234 -10.07 13.70 -5.46
CA LEU A 234 -9.51 12.54 -4.75
C LEU A 234 -9.11 11.46 -5.77
N LYS A 235 -7.97 11.66 -6.41
CA LYS A 235 -7.41 10.67 -7.35
C LYS A 235 -6.71 9.54 -6.59
N GLY A 236 -6.72 8.35 -7.19
CA GLY A 236 -6.00 7.17 -6.71
C GLY A 236 -6.87 6.23 -5.87
N GLY A 237 -6.24 5.43 -5.02
CA GLY A 237 -6.90 4.40 -4.23
C GLY A 237 -7.92 4.92 -3.23
N LEU A 238 -7.80 6.18 -2.81
CA LEU A 238 -8.75 6.80 -1.87
C LEU A 238 -10.14 6.97 -2.51
N GLY A 239 -10.22 7.50 -3.74
CA GLY A 239 -11.49 7.70 -4.42
C GLY A 239 -12.20 6.37 -4.71
N VAL A 240 -11.43 5.39 -5.20
CA VAL A 240 -11.93 4.03 -5.50
C VAL A 240 -12.56 3.37 -4.28
N VAL A 241 -11.83 3.31 -3.15
CA VAL A 241 -12.35 2.67 -1.94
C VAL A 241 -13.47 3.48 -1.31
N LEU A 242 -13.39 4.82 -1.33
CA LEU A 242 -14.40 5.67 -0.71
C LEU A 242 -15.75 5.56 -1.42
N ASP A 243 -15.76 5.45 -2.74
CA ASP A 243 -16.99 5.26 -3.54
C ASP A 243 -17.76 4.02 -3.07
N ASP A 244 -17.08 2.88 -2.94
CA ASP A 244 -17.69 1.61 -2.52
C ASP A 244 -18.03 1.59 -1.02
N VAL A 245 -17.24 2.26 -0.19
CA VAL A 245 -17.55 2.48 1.24
C VAL A 245 -18.86 3.25 1.39
N VAL A 246 -19.04 4.34 0.62
CA VAL A 246 -20.27 5.13 0.64
C VAL A 246 -21.45 4.29 0.14
N ALA A 247 -21.28 3.54 -0.95
CA ALA A 247 -22.31 2.61 -1.43
C ALA A 247 -22.69 1.58 -0.36
N GLY A 248 -21.70 1.01 0.36
CA GLY A 248 -21.90 0.05 1.44
C GLY A 248 -22.67 0.63 2.63
N ILE A 249 -22.32 1.83 3.07
CA ILE A 249 -23.02 2.53 4.17
C ILE A 249 -24.47 2.83 3.80
N VAL A 250 -24.68 3.39 2.60
CA VAL A 250 -26.02 3.72 2.10
C VAL A 250 -26.86 2.47 1.93
N ALA A 251 -26.28 1.37 1.41
CA ALA A 251 -26.95 0.09 1.29
C ALA A 251 -27.39 -0.48 2.64
N GLY A 252 -26.49 -0.48 3.63
CA GLY A 252 -26.80 -0.95 4.98
C GLY A 252 -27.90 -0.13 5.64
N ALA A 253 -27.81 1.21 5.57
CA ALA A 253 -28.82 2.11 6.12
C ALA A 253 -30.18 1.97 5.43
N ALA A 254 -30.19 1.89 4.09
CA ALA A 254 -31.42 1.66 3.32
C ALA A 254 -32.05 0.31 3.67
N GLY A 255 -31.24 -0.75 3.84
CA GLY A 255 -31.73 -2.05 4.27
C GLY A 255 -32.39 -2.01 5.65
N ILE A 256 -31.80 -1.28 6.61
CA ILE A 256 -32.43 -1.08 7.94
C ILE A 256 -33.81 -0.45 7.78
N LEU A 257 -33.93 0.60 6.96
CA LEU A 257 -35.21 1.28 6.74
C LEU A 257 -36.25 0.37 6.08
N VAL A 258 -35.84 -0.43 5.09
CA VAL A 258 -36.72 -1.40 4.42
C VAL A 258 -37.26 -2.42 5.42
N LEU A 259 -36.39 -2.99 6.25
CA LEU A 259 -36.79 -3.99 7.24
C LEU A 259 -37.63 -3.38 8.36
N PHE A 260 -37.27 -2.19 8.81
CA PHE A 260 -38.08 -1.46 9.80
C PHE A 260 -39.49 -1.19 9.27
N ALA A 261 -39.62 -0.73 8.02
CA ALA A 261 -40.91 -0.51 7.39
C ALA A 261 -41.71 -1.83 7.26
N TYR A 262 -41.05 -2.94 6.94
CA TYR A 262 -41.65 -4.26 6.92
C TYR A 262 -42.17 -4.67 8.31
N ASP A 263 -41.36 -4.52 9.36
CA ASP A 263 -41.73 -4.86 10.74
C ASP A 263 -42.92 -4.02 11.25
N VAL A 264 -42.99 -2.74 10.85
CA VAL A 264 -44.15 -1.87 11.10
C VAL A 264 -45.39 -2.39 10.35
N ALA A 265 -45.27 -2.66 9.04
CA ALA A 265 -46.39 -3.08 8.20
C ALA A 265 -46.95 -4.46 8.62
N ALA A 266 -46.07 -5.36 9.09
CA ALA A 266 -46.44 -6.66 9.61
C ALA A 266 -47.02 -6.61 11.04
N GLY A 267 -47.04 -5.45 11.69
CA GLY A 267 -47.56 -5.26 13.05
C GLY A 267 -46.65 -5.86 14.14
N ILE A 268 -45.44 -6.31 13.80
CA ILE A 268 -44.48 -6.93 14.74
C ILE A 268 -44.04 -5.94 15.81
N ILE A 269 -43.81 -4.67 15.42
CA ILE A 269 -43.40 -3.62 16.36
C ILE A 269 -44.54 -3.25 17.31
N SER A 270 -45.78 -3.18 16.83
CA SER A 270 -46.95 -2.96 17.69
C SER A 270 -47.16 -4.12 18.68
N ALA A 271 -46.91 -5.36 18.27
CA ALA A 271 -47.04 -6.54 19.14
C ALA A 271 -45.96 -6.64 20.24
N ARG A 272 -44.80 -5.97 20.08
CA ARG A 272 -43.74 -5.92 21.11
C ARG A 272 -43.93 -4.80 22.14
N ALA A 273 -44.83 -3.85 21.87
CA ALA A 273 -45.10 -2.70 22.74
C ALA A 273 -46.20 -2.95 23.78
N TYR A 274 -46.86 -4.11 23.72
CA TYR A 274 -47.89 -4.59 24.66
C TYR A 274 -47.44 -5.88 25.34
#